data_AF-A0ABD6YYL2-F1
#
_entry.id   AF-A0ABD6YYL2-F1
#
_cell.length_a   1.000
_cell.length_b   1.000
_cell.length_c   1.000
_cell.angle_alpha   90.00
_cell.angle_beta   90.00
_cell.angle_gamma   90.00
#
_symmetry.space_group_name_H-M   'P 1'
#
loop_
_entity.id
_entity.type
_entity.pdbx_description
1 polymer ?
#
loop_
_entity_poly.entity_id
_entity_poly.type
_entity_poly.pdbx_seq_one_letter_code
_entity_poly.pdbx_strand_id
1 'polypeptide(L)' 'MDYDDIYQVESLLVSNNEEKYVNDLLKSGWKLISVTQYKDEYNEYGKYVLGADKETFEKRNLKMIEDEEVKKNGYPF' A
#
# COMPACT_ATOMS: atom_id res chain seq x y z
N MET A 1 15.41 1.46 -18.05
CA MET A 1 14.59 0.67 -17.12
C MET A 1 13.44 0.19 -17.96
N ASP A 2 13.45 -1.08 -18.35
CA ASP A 2 12.28 -1.67 -18.98
C ASP A 2 11.18 -1.73 -17.91
N TYR A 3 10.03 -1.15 -18.22
CA TYR A 3 8.84 -1.11 -17.35
C TYR A 3 8.10 -2.45 -17.32
N ASP A 4 8.73 -3.54 -17.77
CA ASP A 4 8.27 -4.92 -17.65
C ASP A 4 8.16 -5.26 -16.15
N ASP A 5 7.03 -5.52 -15.50
CA ASP A 5 5.61 -5.53 -15.86
C ASP A 5 4.89 -5.01 -14.59
N ILE A 6 4.71 -3.70 -14.44
CA ILE A 6 3.89 -3.20 -13.32
C ILE A 6 2.42 -3.43 -13.68
N TYR A 7 1.83 -4.48 -13.10
CA TYR A 7 0.45 -4.87 -13.31
C TYR A 7 -0.53 -3.97 -12.56
N GLN A 8 -0.23 -3.66 -11.29
CA GLN A 8 -1.06 -2.82 -10.44
C GLN A 8 -0.21 -1.76 -9.73
N VAL A 9 -0.78 -0.56 -9.59
CA VAL A 9 -0.22 0.54 -8.83
C VAL A 9 -1.21 0.99 -7.77
N GLU A 10 -0.74 1.09 -6.53
CA GLU A 10 -1.52 1.59 -5.40
C GLU A 10 -0.89 2.86 -4.83
N SER A 11 -1.75 3.77 -4.39
CA SER A 11 -1.37 5.07 -3.88
C SER A 11 -1.94 5.22 -2.47
N LEU A 12 -1.09 5.06 -1.46
CA LEU A 12 -1.49 5.13 -0.07
C LEU A 12 -1.09 6.48 0.52
N LEU A 13 -2.06 7.18 1.12
CA LEU A 13 -1.74 8.29 2.02
C LEU A 13 -1.10 7.70 3.27
N VAL A 14 -0.17 8.46 3.85
CA VAL A 14 0.61 8.00 4.99
C VAL A 14 0.11 8.80 6.17
N SER A 15 -0.96 8.29 6.76
CA SER A 15 -1.31 8.53 8.14
C SER A 15 -0.76 7.39 9.01
N ASN A 16 -0.68 7.57 10.33
CA ASN A 16 -0.15 6.55 11.27
C ASN A 16 -0.78 5.14 11.07
N ASN A 17 -2.01 5.06 10.57
CA ASN A 17 -2.72 3.80 10.39
C ASN A 17 -2.37 3.08 9.08
N GLU A 18 -1.98 3.79 8.03
CA GLU A 18 -1.76 3.22 6.69
C GLU A 18 -0.31 2.75 6.49
N GLU A 19 0.63 3.22 7.33
CA GLU A 19 2.02 2.75 7.33
C GLU A 19 2.14 1.23 7.49
N LYS A 20 1.23 0.60 8.25
CA LYS A 20 1.22 -0.86 8.43
C LYS A 20 0.93 -1.59 7.11
N TYR A 21 0.05 -1.04 6.27
CA TYR A 21 -0.31 -1.64 4.98
C TYR A 21 0.82 -1.49 3.97
N VAL A 22 1.44 -0.32 3.94
CA VAL A 22 2.62 -0.06 3.09
C VAL A 22 3.73 -1.05 3.42
N ASN A 23 4.01 -1.25 4.71
CA ASN A 23 5.03 -2.21 5.14
C ASN A 23 4.67 -3.67 4.80
N ASP A 24 3.40 -4.06 4.90
CA ASP A 24 2.97 -5.43 4.55
C ASP A 24 3.12 -5.70 3.04
N LEU A 25 2.72 -4.72 2.21
CA LEU A 25 2.85 -4.81 0.76
C LEU A 25 4.32 -4.89 0.33
N LEU A 26 5.19 -4.04 0.90
CA LEU A 26 6.64 -4.06 0.62
C LEU A 26 7.28 -5.40 1.00
N LYS A 27 6.92 -5.97 2.17
CA LYS A 27 7.41 -7.30 2.59
C LYS A 27 6.93 -8.43 1.67
N SER A 28 5.80 -8.22 1.00
CA SER A 28 5.21 -9.20 0.08
C SER A 28 5.81 -9.16 -1.32
N GLY A 29 6.67 -8.18 -1.62
CA GLY A 29 7.37 -8.05 -2.90
C GLY A 29 6.96 -6.82 -3.71
N TRP A 30 6.01 -6.01 -3.23
CA TRP A 30 5.66 -4.75 -3.90
C TRP A 30 6.87 -3.81 -3.91
N LYS A 31 7.02 -3.05 -4.98
CA LYS A 31 8.11 -2.10 -5.17
C LYS A 31 7.64 -0.68 -4.91
N LEU A 32 8.43 0.08 -4.15
CA LEU A 32 8.21 1.50 -3.99
C LEU A 32 8.58 2.23 -5.28
N ILE A 33 7.60 2.87 -5.91
CA ILE A 33 7.78 3.66 -7.15
C ILE A 33 8.12 5.10 -6.80
N SER A 34 7.36 5.69 -5.87
CA SER A 34 7.49 7.10 -5.53
C SER A 34 7.09 7.37 -4.08
N VAL A 35 7.76 8.35 -3.49
CA VAL A 35 7.37 8.96 -2.21
C VAL A 35 7.12 10.43 -2.46
N THR A 36 5.94 10.91 -2.10
CA THR A 36 5.66 12.34 -2.07
C THR A 36 5.45 12.75 -0.62
N GLN A 37 6.27 13.67 -0.13
CA GLN A 37 6.15 14.19 1.22
C GLN A 37 5.63 15.62 1.14
N TYR A 38 4.56 15.90 1.85
CA TYR A 38 4.04 17.25 2.04
C TYR A 38 4.20 17.62 3.50
N LYS A 39 4.76 18.82 3.69
CA LYS A 39 4.87 19.45 5.00
C LYS A 39 4.29 20.84 4.87
N ASP A 40 3.16 21.06 5.53
CA ASP A 40 2.63 22.41 5.76
C ASP A 40 2.86 22.81 7.24
N GLU A 41 2.41 24.01 7.62
CA GLU A 41 2.63 24.55 8.97
C GLU A 41 1.93 23.75 10.09
N TYR A 42 0.99 22.87 9.75
CA TYR A 42 0.12 22.18 10.71
C TYR A 42 0.14 20.65 10.58
N ASN A 43 0.48 20.11 9.41
CA ASN A 43 0.41 18.68 9.11
C ASN A 43 1.62 18.23 8.27
N GLU A 44 2.18 17.08 8.66
CA GLU A 44 3.06 16.29 7.82
C GLU A 44 2.24 15.11 7.29
N TYR A 45 2.08 15.01 5.97
CA TYR A 45 1.45 13.85 5.34
C TYR A 45 2.28 13.36 4.17
N GLY A 46 2.47 12.04 4.14
CA GLY A 46 3.16 11.35 3.06
C GLY A 46 2.18 10.73 2.07
N LYS A 47 2.67 10.40 0.89
CA LYS A 47 2.01 9.54 -0.08
C LYS A 47 3.03 8.55 -0.63
N TYR A 48 2.75 7.26 -0.49
CA TYR A 48 3.53 6.19 -1.10
C TYR A 48 2.82 5.67 -2.34
N VAL A 49 3.56 5.56 -3.43
CA VAL A 49 3.10 4.90 -4.65
C VAL A 49 3.85 3.57 -4.75
N LEU A 50 3.12 2.47 -4.67
CA LEU A 50 3.65 1.11 -4.74
C LEU A 50 3.20 0.46 -6.05
N GLY A 51 4.06 -0.35 -6.65
CA GLY A 51 3.76 -1.17 -7.82
C GLY A 51 4.02 -2.64 -7.57
N ALA A 52 3.21 -3.50 -8.18
CA ALA A 52 3.41 -4.94 -8.18
C ALA A 52 3.25 -5.51 -9.59
N ASP A 53 4.02 -6.55 -9.88
CA ASP A 53 3.71 -7.46 -10.97
C ASP A 53 2.49 -8.33 -10.61
N LYS A 54 2.00 -9.09 -11.59
CA LYS A 54 0.79 -9.89 -11.44
C LYS A 54 0.91 -10.95 -10.33
N GLU A 55 2.04 -11.67 -10.27
CA GLU A 55 2.26 -12.71 -9.27
C GLU A 55 2.25 -12.14 -7.85
N THR A 56 2.94 -11.01 -7.66
CA THR A 56 3.00 -10.29 -6.39
C THR A 56 1.62 -9.80 -5.97
N PHE A 57 0.85 -9.21 -6.89
CA PHE A 57 -0.51 -8.72 -6.63
C PHE A 57 -1.48 -9.84 -6.25
N GLU A 58 -1.44 -10.96 -6.96
CA GLU A 58 -2.30 -12.12 -6.69
C GLU A 58 -1.96 -12.80 -5.36
N LYS A 59 -0.68 -12.78 -4.96
CA LYS A 59 -0.23 -13.33 -3.68
C LYS A 59 -0.63 -12.45 -2.49
N ARG A 60 -0.52 -11.12 -2.62
CA ARG A 60 -0.90 -10.17 -1.57
C ARG A 60 -1.23 -8.81 -2.18
N ASN A 61 -2.43 -8.30 -1.91
CA ASN A 61 -2.83 -6.95 -2.29
C ASN A 61 -3.62 -6.25 -1.16
N LEU A 62 -3.84 -4.94 -1.33
CA LEU A 62 -4.46 -4.10 -0.32
C LEU A 62 -5.83 -4.62 0.14
N LYS A 63 -6.69 -5.05 -0.79
CA LYS A 63 -8.02 -5.56 -0.47
C LYS A 63 -7.97 -6.80 0.43
N MET A 64 -7.02 -7.70 0.19
CA MET A 64 -6.83 -8.87 1.07
C MET A 64 -6.45 -8.47 2.49
N ILE A 65 -5.64 -7.42 2.64
CA ILE A 65 -5.24 -6.89 3.95
C ILE A 65 -6.45 -6.27 4.66
N GLU A 66 -7.23 -5.47 3.95
CA GLU A 66 -8.46 -4.83 4.48
C GLU A 66 -9.50 -5.88 4.90
N ASP A 67 -9.74 -6.90 4.08
CA ASP A 67 -10.67 -7.99 4.38
C ASP A 67 -10.25 -8.77 5.65
N GLU A 68 -8.95 -8.95 5.88
CA GLU A 68 -8.43 -9.58 7.10
C GLU A 68 -8.64 -8.72 8.35
N GLU A 69 -8.51 -7.39 8.22
CA GLU A 69 -8.76 -6.47 9.32
C GLU A 69 -10.23 -6.45 9.71
N VAL A 70 -11.13 -6.41 8.72
CA VAL A 70 -12.58 -6.47 8.96
C VAL A 70 -12.95 -7.78 9.66
N LYS A 71 -12.40 -8.91 9.20
CA LYS A 71 -12.61 -10.22 9.85
C LYS A 71 -12.06 -10.28 11.27
N LYS A 72 -10.88 -9.68 11.54
CA LYS A 72 -10.30 -9.62 12.89
C LYS A 72 -11.08 -8.72 13.84
N ASN A 73 -11.63 -7.62 13.34
CA ASN A 73 -12.37 -6.65 14.14
C ASN A 73 -13.84 -7.04 14.35
N GLY A 74 -14.29 -8.17 13.78
CA GLY A 74 -15.55 -8.82 14.13
C GLY A 74 -16.82 -8.04 13.76
N TYR A 75 -16.75 -7.07 12.85
CA TYR A 75 -17.94 -6.35 12.40
C TYR A 75 -18.76 -7.25 11.45
N PRO A 76 -19.99 -7.64 11.83
CA PRO A 76 -20.93 -8.24 10.91
C PRO A 76 -21.48 -7.13 10.00
N PHE A 77 -21.59 -7.43 8.71
CA PHE A 77 -22.34 -6.62 7.75
C PHE A 77 -23.78 -6.41 8.21
#